data_AF-H6LI89-F1
#
_entry.id   AF-H6LI89-F1
#
_cell.length_a   1.000
_cell.length_b   1.000
_cell.length_c   1.000
_cell.angle_alpha   90.00
_cell.angle_beta   90.00
_cell.angle_gamma   90.00
#
_symmetry.space_group_name_H-M   'P 1'
#
loop_
_entity.id
_entity.type
_entity.pdbx_description
1 polymer ?
#
loop_
_entity_poly.entity_id
_entity_poly.type
_entity_poly.pdbx_seq_one_letter_code
_entity_poly.pdbx_strand_id
1 'polypeptide(L)'
;MKEGFEKKKLFLLMMLILIAVTTLGCSKISAALTDDDSTAVVELADNTEIPEDGIITAAQFRSIADQDRTVTFSGTDENGISYVWSYNGKDIKNPADQNLKIVFTTQGNTLEGVKAGAGNAPYGIAMKIAGTNGLITVPTLTITLPEKWDADSAALCKVDGGSIAKMSNATFDNLSETTRLSFKVIETGDDYYVVAGKTMASESAGAGDTGTTGGSTTTGEGATGNSATGNVCTVSINCATLLDHMDRLPSGKAGFVPANGWILYPSEVAFKEGDTVHDVLQRVCRENDIHMESSFTPAYNSAYVEGINQLYEKDGGELSGWMYNVNGWFPNYGCSQYTVKNGDVINWVYTCDLGKDVGDNSMW
;
A
#
# COMPACT_ATOMS: atom_id res chain seq x y z
N MET A 1 43.27 -40.54 -66.13
CA MET A 1 43.75 -41.71 -65.37
C MET A 1 42.83 -41.92 -64.19
N LYS A 2 42.18 -43.10 -64.12
CA LYS A 2 41.58 -43.83 -62.98
C LYS A 2 40.56 -43.08 -62.10
N GLU A 3 39.37 -43.55 -61.74
CA GLU A 3 38.51 -44.74 -61.89
C GLU A 3 37.12 -44.23 -61.39
N GLY A 4 35.97 -44.56 -61.99
CA GLY A 4 35.13 -45.71 -61.60
C GLY A 4 34.48 -45.53 -60.21
N PHE A 5 33.24 -45.86 -59.87
CA PHE A 5 32.14 -46.58 -60.52
C PHE A 5 31.01 -46.62 -59.45
N GLU A 6 29.77 -46.39 -59.87
CA GLU A 6 28.51 -46.83 -59.25
C GLU A 6 28.11 -46.54 -57.78
N LYS A 7 26.99 -45.80 -57.64
CA LYS A 7 25.69 -46.42 -57.30
C LYS A 7 24.52 -45.45 -57.59
N LYS A 8 23.91 -45.63 -58.77
CA LYS A 8 22.49 -45.31 -59.03
C LYS A 8 21.65 -46.53 -58.64
N LYS A 9 20.50 -46.30 -58.00
CA LYS A 9 19.27 -47.14 -57.89
C LYS A 9 18.59 -46.66 -56.60
N LEU A 10 17.29 -46.42 -56.46
CA LEU A 10 16.07 -46.64 -57.23
C LEU A 10 14.95 -46.18 -56.25
N PHE A 11 13.72 -45.95 -56.73
CA PHE A 11 12.48 -45.66 -55.95
C PHE A 11 12.39 -44.22 -55.40
N LEU A 12 11.60 -43.28 -55.95
CA LEU A 12 10.22 -43.33 -56.49
C LEU A 12 9.21 -43.91 -55.51
N LEU A 13 8.11 -43.17 -55.28
CA LEU A 13 6.72 -43.63 -55.22
C LEU A 13 5.92 -43.29 -53.93
N MET A 14 4.89 -42.45 -54.12
CA MET A 14 3.51 -42.52 -53.55
C MET A 14 3.32 -42.43 -52.03
N MET A 15 2.22 -41.95 -51.45
CA MET A 15 1.00 -41.20 -51.79
C MET A 15 0.21 -41.28 -50.46
N LEU A 16 -0.52 -40.22 -50.07
CA LEU A 16 -1.66 -40.20 -49.14
C LEU A 16 -1.59 -40.98 -47.81
N ILE A 17 -1.98 -40.31 -46.72
CA ILE A 17 -3.19 -40.65 -45.95
C ILE A 17 -3.61 -39.43 -45.12
N LEU A 18 -4.84 -39.01 -45.37
CA LEU A 18 -5.65 -38.08 -44.58
C LEU A 18 -6.37 -38.89 -43.50
N ILE A 19 -6.16 -38.62 -42.21
CA ILE A 19 -7.10 -38.98 -41.14
C ILE A 19 -7.10 -37.89 -40.07
N ALA A 20 -8.25 -37.25 -39.88
CA ALA A 20 -8.59 -36.47 -38.70
C ALA A 20 -9.25 -37.38 -37.67
N VAL A 21 -8.78 -37.37 -36.41
CA VAL A 21 -9.56 -37.86 -35.24
C VAL A 21 -9.23 -37.00 -34.01
N THR A 22 -10.25 -36.89 -33.18
CA THR A 22 -10.64 -35.98 -32.11
C THR A 22 -10.02 -36.22 -30.72
N THR A 23 -9.96 -35.13 -29.93
CA THR A 23 -10.25 -34.98 -28.48
C THR A 23 -9.51 -35.78 -27.39
N LEU A 24 -9.20 -35.04 -26.30
CA LEU A 24 -9.00 -35.40 -24.88
C LEU A 24 -7.60 -35.86 -24.40
N GLY A 25 -7.01 -35.04 -23.51
CA GLY A 25 -6.67 -35.49 -22.15
C GLY A 25 -5.24 -35.97 -21.84
N CYS A 26 -4.52 -35.12 -21.10
CA CYS A 26 -3.57 -35.42 -20.00
C CYS A 26 -2.24 -36.18 -20.24
N SER A 27 -1.17 -35.44 -19.90
CA SER A 27 -0.08 -35.83 -18.97
C SER A 27 1.15 -36.62 -19.47
N LYS A 28 2.27 -35.89 -19.39
CA LYS A 28 3.62 -36.26 -18.91
C LYS A 28 4.68 -36.85 -19.87
N ILE A 29 5.73 -36.01 -20.00
CA ILE A 29 7.18 -36.27 -20.08
C ILE A 29 7.76 -36.63 -21.46
N SER A 30 8.55 -35.69 -21.97
CA SER A 30 9.79 -35.97 -22.70
C SER A 30 10.76 -34.82 -22.43
N ALA A 31 11.76 -35.09 -21.60
CA ALA A 31 12.95 -34.27 -21.48
C ALA A 31 13.68 -34.26 -22.83
N ALA A 32 14.01 -33.07 -23.32
CA ALA A 32 15.07 -32.87 -24.29
C ALA A 32 15.83 -31.62 -23.87
N LEU A 33 17.04 -31.87 -23.37
CA LEU A 33 18.06 -30.89 -23.09
C LEU A 33 18.49 -30.23 -24.41
N THR A 34 18.34 -28.93 -24.50
CA THR A 34 19.19 -28.08 -25.35
C THR A 34 19.57 -26.86 -24.52
N ASP A 35 20.85 -26.82 -24.15
CA ASP A 35 21.58 -25.60 -23.84
C ASP A 35 21.34 -24.60 -24.98
N ASP A 36 20.61 -23.53 -24.70
CA ASP A 36 20.70 -22.29 -25.45
C ASP A 36 20.50 -21.14 -24.46
N ASP A 37 21.56 -20.35 -24.33
CA ASP A 37 21.65 -19.11 -23.57
C ASP A 37 20.78 -18.06 -24.25
N SER A 38 19.47 -18.26 -24.19
CA SER A 38 18.48 -17.24 -24.50
C SER A 38 17.88 -16.79 -23.16
N THR A 39 18.26 -15.61 -22.70
CA THR A 39 17.53 -14.89 -21.66
C THR A 39 16.10 -14.70 -22.13
N ALA A 40 15.21 -15.64 -21.77
CA ALA A 40 13.79 -15.49 -22.00
C ALA A 40 13.35 -14.22 -21.28
N VAL A 41 12.91 -13.22 -22.04
CA VAL A 41 12.31 -12.01 -21.47
C VAL A 41 11.08 -12.48 -20.70
N VAL A 42 11.15 -12.44 -19.37
CA VAL A 42 10.02 -12.83 -18.52
C VAL A 42 9.04 -11.67 -18.50
N GLU A 43 8.21 -11.55 -19.55
CA GLU A 43 7.14 -10.56 -19.59
C GLU A 43 5.98 -11.00 -18.68
N LEU A 44 5.61 -10.13 -17.75
CA LEU A 44 4.40 -10.32 -16.96
C LEU A 44 3.15 -10.16 -17.83
N ALA A 45 2.23 -11.12 -17.75
CA ALA A 45 0.87 -10.99 -18.27
C ALA A 45 0.08 -9.96 -17.44
N ASP A 46 -1.05 -9.47 -17.98
CA ASP A 46 -1.91 -8.52 -17.26
C ASP A 46 -2.46 -9.11 -15.96
N ASN A 47 -2.73 -10.42 -15.93
CA ASN A 47 -3.01 -11.18 -14.71
C ASN A 47 -2.13 -12.42 -14.64
N THR A 48 -1.52 -12.63 -13.47
CA THR A 48 -0.65 -13.77 -13.19
C THR A 48 -1.16 -14.46 -11.92
N GLU A 49 -1.21 -15.80 -11.91
CA GLU A 49 -1.48 -16.54 -10.69
C GLU A 49 -0.22 -16.56 -9.81
N ILE A 50 -0.40 -16.32 -8.50
CA ILE A 50 0.72 -16.31 -7.55
C ILE A 50 1.31 -17.74 -7.47
N PRO A 51 2.62 -17.92 -7.69
CA PRO A 51 3.26 -19.23 -7.59
C PRO A 51 3.13 -19.83 -6.18
N GLU A 52 3.34 -21.15 -6.07
CA GLU A 52 3.18 -21.88 -4.81
C GLU A 52 4.07 -21.36 -3.66
N ASP A 53 5.29 -20.93 -4.00
CA ASP A 53 6.25 -20.31 -3.08
C ASP A 53 5.92 -18.85 -2.73
N GLY A 54 4.96 -18.26 -3.45
CA GLY A 54 4.51 -16.88 -3.29
C GLY A 54 5.39 -15.83 -3.95
N ILE A 55 6.50 -16.22 -4.59
CA ILE A 55 7.55 -15.28 -5.00
C ILE A 55 7.29 -14.81 -6.44
N ILE A 56 7.12 -13.50 -6.58
CA ILE A 56 7.26 -12.80 -7.86
C ILE A 56 8.66 -12.20 -7.89
N THR A 57 9.44 -12.56 -8.92
CA THR A 57 10.86 -12.22 -9.00
C THR A 57 11.08 -10.77 -9.41
N ALA A 58 12.25 -10.23 -9.03
CA ALA A 58 12.73 -8.93 -9.49
C ALA A 58 12.77 -8.84 -11.02
N ALA A 59 13.10 -9.94 -11.71
CA ALA A 59 13.14 -9.99 -13.17
C ALA A 59 11.74 -9.79 -13.79
N GLN A 60 10.71 -10.38 -13.20
CA GLN A 60 9.32 -10.18 -13.60
C GLN A 60 8.88 -8.72 -13.40
N PHE A 61 9.11 -8.14 -12.22
CA PHE A 61 8.76 -6.72 -12.00
C PHE A 61 9.56 -5.76 -12.88
N ARG A 62 10.81 -6.10 -13.21
CA ARG A 62 11.63 -5.32 -14.15
C ARG A 62 11.01 -5.27 -15.55
N SER A 63 10.19 -6.25 -15.95
CA SER A 63 9.50 -6.25 -17.25
C SER A 63 8.42 -5.18 -17.37
N ILE A 64 7.96 -4.60 -16.26
CA ILE A 64 6.91 -3.57 -16.23
C ILE A 64 7.36 -2.26 -15.58
N ALA A 65 8.55 -2.22 -14.97
CA ALA A 65 9.07 -1.05 -14.30
C ALA A 65 9.10 0.18 -15.22
N ASP A 66 8.75 1.34 -14.67
CA ASP A 66 8.61 2.63 -15.36
C ASP A 66 7.56 2.70 -16.48
N GLN A 67 6.75 1.66 -16.67
CA GLN A 67 5.68 1.65 -17.69
C GLN A 67 4.35 1.99 -17.03
N ASP A 68 3.54 2.86 -17.66
CA ASP A 68 2.15 3.11 -17.23
C ASP A 68 1.24 1.92 -17.60
N ARG A 69 1.51 0.80 -16.94
CA ARG A 69 0.87 -0.50 -17.12
C ARG A 69 0.60 -1.10 -15.76
N THR A 70 -0.66 -1.43 -15.52
CA THR A 70 -1.07 -2.17 -14.32
C THR A 70 -1.07 -3.66 -14.61
N VAL A 71 -0.48 -4.44 -13.71
CA VAL A 71 -0.59 -5.91 -13.70
C VAL A 71 -1.19 -6.38 -12.38
N THR A 72 -1.82 -7.55 -12.41
CA THR A 72 -2.42 -8.17 -11.24
C THR A 72 -1.83 -9.53 -10.92
N PHE A 73 -1.77 -9.84 -9.64
CA PHE A 73 -1.38 -11.15 -9.13
C PHE A 73 -2.50 -11.73 -8.29
N SER A 74 -3.01 -12.90 -8.67
CA SER A 74 -4.18 -13.51 -8.06
C SER A 74 -3.81 -14.77 -7.27
N GLY A 75 -4.42 -14.92 -6.10
CA GLY A 75 -4.31 -16.11 -5.27
C GLY A 75 -5.67 -16.48 -4.68
N THR A 76 -5.81 -17.74 -4.28
CA THR A 76 -7.01 -18.24 -3.58
C THR A 76 -6.54 -19.18 -2.47
N ASP A 77 -7.13 -19.06 -1.29
CA ASP A 77 -6.86 -19.98 -0.18
C ASP A 77 -7.75 -21.24 -0.26
N GLU A 78 -7.51 -22.19 0.65
CA GLU A 78 -8.29 -23.43 0.75
C GLU A 78 -9.75 -23.23 1.14
N ASN A 79 -10.11 -22.08 1.71
CA ASN A 79 -11.46 -21.73 2.14
C ASN A 79 -12.24 -20.98 1.04
N GLY A 80 -11.66 -20.81 -0.15
CA GLY A 80 -12.27 -20.09 -1.27
C GLY A 80 -12.18 -18.57 -1.16
N ILE A 81 -11.37 -18.04 -0.25
CA ILE A 81 -11.06 -16.62 -0.16
C ILE A 81 -10.05 -16.29 -1.25
N SER A 82 -10.46 -15.46 -2.20
CA SER A 82 -9.58 -15.00 -3.27
C SER A 82 -9.02 -13.62 -2.97
N TYR A 83 -7.82 -13.36 -3.46
CA TYR A 83 -7.15 -12.08 -3.30
C TYR A 83 -6.38 -11.70 -4.56
N VAL A 84 -6.33 -10.40 -4.83
CA VAL A 84 -5.69 -9.83 -6.00
C VAL A 84 -4.83 -8.66 -5.57
N TRP A 85 -3.54 -8.74 -5.86
CA TRP A 85 -2.63 -7.60 -5.80
C TRP A 85 -2.66 -6.87 -7.14
N SER A 86 -2.70 -5.54 -7.10
CA SER A 86 -2.60 -4.68 -8.27
C SER A 86 -1.39 -3.77 -8.15
N TYR A 87 -0.44 -3.93 -9.08
CA TYR A 87 0.79 -3.15 -9.16
C TYR A 87 0.78 -2.29 -10.42
N ASN A 88 1.09 -1.00 -10.29
CA ASN A 88 1.33 -0.14 -11.45
C ASN A 88 2.85 -0.05 -11.71
N GLY A 89 3.27 -0.46 -12.90
CA GLY A 89 4.66 -0.46 -13.33
C GLY A 89 5.34 0.90 -13.22
N LYS A 90 4.60 2.00 -13.39
CA LYS A 90 5.14 3.37 -13.37
C LYS A 90 5.73 3.72 -12.00
N ASP A 91 5.20 3.10 -10.95
CA ASP A 91 5.55 3.34 -9.56
C ASP A 91 6.62 2.36 -9.07
N ILE A 92 7.10 1.44 -9.93
CA ILE A 92 8.18 0.49 -9.63
C ILE A 92 9.48 1.06 -10.18
N LYS A 93 10.34 1.57 -9.27
CA LYS A 93 11.68 2.08 -9.62
C LYS A 93 12.80 1.08 -9.33
N ASN A 94 12.63 0.30 -8.27
CA ASN A 94 13.62 -0.66 -7.79
C ASN A 94 13.00 -2.05 -7.71
N PRO A 95 12.98 -2.82 -8.82
CA PRO A 95 12.46 -4.17 -8.82
C PRO A 95 13.25 -5.06 -7.85
N ALA A 96 12.53 -5.75 -6.97
CA ALA A 96 13.04 -6.74 -6.05
C ALA A 96 12.06 -7.92 -5.99
N ASP A 97 12.52 -9.05 -5.45
CA ASP A 97 11.63 -10.18 -5.20
C ASP A 97 10.56 -9.79 -4.17
N GLN A 98 9.31 -10.17 -4.42
CA GLN A 98 8.19 -9.92 -3.51
C GLN A 98 7.46 -11.22 -3.23
N ASN A 99 7.25 -11.51 -1.95
CA ASN A 99 6.37 -12.59 -1.55
C ASN A 99 4.95 -12.04 -1.41
N LEU A 100 4.07 -12.44 -2.32
CA LEU A 100 2.69 -11.93 -2.36
C LEU A 100 1.69 -12.87 -1.68
N LYS A 101 2.16 -13.95 -1.06
CA LYS A 101 1.31 -14.94 -0.43
C LYS A 101 0.65 -14.37 0.81
N ILE A 102 -0.65 -14.62 0.93
CA ILE A 102 -1.44 -14.26 2.11
C ILE A 102 -2.00 -15.54 2.73
N VAL A 103 -1.87 -15.65 4.05
CA VAL A 103 -2.54 -16.68 4.84
C VAL A 103 -3.69 -16.04 5.60
N PHE A 104 -4.91 -16.50 5.32
CA PHE A 104 -6.10 -16.01 6.01
C PHE A 104 -6.41 -16.84 7.25
N THR A 105 -7.02 -16.21 8.24
CA THR A 105 -7.57 -16.87 9.42
C THR A 105 -8.91 -16.22 9.74
N THR A 106 -9.98 -17.00 9.69
CA THR A 106 -11.37 -16.54 9.87
C THR A 106 -11.92 -16.80 11.26
N GLN A 107 -11.18 -17.54 12.09
CA GLN A 107 -11.55 -17.87 13.47
C GLN A 107 -10.32 -17.89 14.36
N GLY A 108 -10.48 -17.56 15.64
CA GLY A 108 -9.42 -17.68 16.64
C GLY A 108 -9.49 -16.59 17.71
N ASN A 109 -8.92 -16.87 18.87
CA ASN A 109 -9.01 -15.97 20.04
C ASN A 109 -8.46 -14.57 19.77
N THR A 110 -7.37 -14.47 19.01
CA THR A 110 -6.79 -13.16 18.64
C THR A 110 -7.73 -12.36 17.76
N LEU A 111 -8.32 -12.99 16.73
CA LEU A 111 -9.28 -12.33 15.85
C LEU A 111 -10.54 -11.90 16.61
N GLU A 112 -11.05 -12.72 17.52
CA GLU A 112 -12.19 -12.35 18.36
C GLU A 112 -11.84 -11.20 19.32
N GLY A 113 -10.62 -11.17 19.86
CA GLY A 113 -10.12 -10.03 20.63
C GLY A 113 -10.06 -8.74 19.81
N VAL A 114 -9.61 -8.83 18.56
CA VAL A 114 -9.57 -7.70 17.62
C VAL A 114 -10.98 -7.20 17.29
N LYS A 115 -11.92 -8.10 17.00
CA LYS A 115 -13.33 -7.74 16.78
C LYS A 115 -13.94 -7.06 18.01
N ALA A 116 -13.69 -7.59 19.20
CA ALA A 116 -14.19 -7.03 20.46
C ALA A 116 -13.64 -5.60 20.69
N GLY A 117 -12.32 -5.42 20.57
CA GLY A 117 -11.71 -4.11 20.79
C GLY A 117 -11.96 -3.10 19.66
N ALA A 118 -12.40 -3.55 18.47
CA ALA A 118 -12.92 -2.72 17.40
C ALA A 118 -14.43 -2.40 17.54
N GLY A 119 -14.91 -2.25 18.77
CA GLY A 119 -16.32 -1.91 19.03
C GLY A 119 -17.30 -3.07 18.85
N ASN A 120 -16.87 -4.30 19.13
CA ASN A 120 -17.63 -5.53 18.92
C ASN A 120 -18.06 -5.74 17.46
N ALA A 121 -17.11 -5.59 16.55
CA ALA A 121 -17.34 -5.80 15.12
C ALA A 121 -17.91 -7.22 14.86
N PRO A 122 -19.06 -7.34 14.16
CA PRO A 122 -19.68 -8.64 13.90
C PRO A 122 -18.84 -9.52 12.96
N TYR A 123 -18.07 -8.88 12.07
CA TYR A 123 -17.25 -9.56 11.08
C TYR A 123 -15.77 -9.26 11.27
N GLY A 124 -14.94 -10.24 10.97
CA GLY A 124 -13.50 -10.06 10.96
C GLY A 124 -12.78 -11.17 10.20
N ILE A 125 -11.62 -10.82 9.65
CA ILE A 125 -10.67 -11.75 9.05
C ILE A 125 -9.26 -11.31 9.41
N ALA A 126 -8.41 -12.25 9.82
CA ALA A 126 -6.98 -12.02 9.96
C ALA A 126 -6.26 -12.44 8.68
N MET A 127 -5.19 -11.74 8.35
CA MET A 127 -4.34 -11.99 7.19
C MET A 127 -2.88 -11.81 7.58
N LYS A 128 -2.07 -12.83 7.32
CA LYS A 128 -0.63 -12.75 7.41
C LYS A 128 -0.08 -12.51 6.02
N ILE A 129 0.49 -11.32 5.79
CA ILE A 129 1.11 -10.97 4.51
C ILE A 129 2.59 -11.35 4.59
N ALA A 130 3.01 -12.27 3.73
CA ALA A 130 4.39 -12.74 3.72
C ALA A 130 5.38 -11.65 3.26
N GLY A 131 6.64 -11.79 3.67
CA GLY A 131 7.73 -10.89 3.30
C GLY A 131 8.08 -9.88 4.38
N THR A 132 9.38 -9.67 4.63
CA THR A 132 9.91 -8.70 5.60
C THR A 132 10.74 -7.60 4.92
N ASN A 133 10.86 -7.65 3.59
CA ASN A 133 11.80 -6.83 2.82
C ASN A 133 11.18 -5.51 2.32
N GLY A 134 10.02 -5.11 2.87
CA GLY A 134 9.25 -3.98 2.37
C GLY A 134 8.63 -4.23 0.99
N LEU A 135 7.79 -3.30 0.55
CA LEU A 135 7.13 -3.35 -0.75
C LEU A 135 7.92 -2.52 -1.78
N ILE A 136 8.02 -3.01 -3.02
CA ILE A 136 8.70 -2.31 -4.13
C ILE A 136 7.95 -1.06 -4.63
N THR A 137 6.69 -0.92 -4.22
CA THR A 137 5.79 0.22 -4.46
C THR A 137 4.58 0.12 -3.52
N VAL A 138 3.55 0.96 -3.68
CA VAL A 138 2.29 0.85 -2.91
C VAL A 138 1.21 0.17 -3.76
N PRO A 139 1.06 -1.17 -3.70
CA PRO A 139 0.01 -1.87 -4.42
C PRO A 139 -1.36 -1.70 -3.76
N THR A 140 -2.40 -1.94 -4.56
CA THR A 140 -3.76 -2.17 -4.03
C THR A 140 -3.96 -3.67 -3.81
N LEU A 141 -4.41 -4.05 -2.63
CA LEU A 141 -4.88 -5.41 -2.34
C LEU A 141 -6.40 -5.43 -2.33
N THR A 142 -6.98 -6.33 -3.11
CA THR A 142 -8.40 -6.64 -3.12
C THR A 142 -8.61 -8.06 -2.60
N ILE A 143 -9.47 -8.22 -1.59
CA ILE A 143 -9.86 -9.52 -1.04
C ILE A 143 -11.34 -9.76 -1.36
N THR A 144 -11.67 -10.97 -1.80
CA THR A 144 -13.05 -11.40 -2.04
C THR A 144 -13.33 -12.62 -1.18
N LEU A 145 -14.22 -12.44 -0.20
CA LEU A 145 -14.72 -13.50 0.66
C LEU A 145 -15.88 -14.22 -0.03
N PRO A 146 -16.02 -15.55 0.12
CA PRO A 146 -17.10 -16.32 -0.48
C PRO A 146 -18.47 -15.99 0.13
N GLU A 147 -18.50 -15.31 1.28
CA GLU A 147 -19.71 -14.96 2.00
C GLU A 147 -19.98 -13.46 1.98
N LYS A 148 -21.26 -13.10 2.05
CA LYS A 148 -21.73 -11.72 2.18
C LYS A 148 -21.74 -11.29 3.65
N TRP A 149 -21.01 -10.21 3.95
CA TRP A 149 -21.06 -9.51 5.21
C TRP A 149 -22.13 -8.43 5.15
N ASP A 150 -23.00 -8.39 6.15
CA ASP A 150 -23.94 -7.29 6.34
C ASP A 150 -23.24 -6.12 7.03
N ALA A 151 -22.32 -5.48 6.31
CA ALA A 151 -21.53 -4.35 6.78
C ALA A 151 -21.64 -3.16 5.80
N ASP A 152 -21.40 -1.95 6.30
CA ASP A 152 -21.27 -0.73 5.49
C ASP A 152 -19.90 -0.06 5.66
N SER A 153 -19.08 -0.56 6.60
CA SER A 153 -17.77 -0.01 6.94
C SER A 153 -16.82 -1.12 7.36
N ALA A 154 -15.57 -1.02 6.88
CA ALA A 154 -14.47 -1.91 7.24
C ALA A 154 -13.23 -1.09 7.54
N ALA A 155 -12.45 -1.63 8.46
CA ALA A 155 -11.16 -1.10 8.84
C ALA A 155 -10.12 -2.20 8.69
N LEU A 156 -9.02 -1.88 8.02
CA LEU A 156 -7.79 -2.63 8.19
C LEU A 156 -7.20 -2.23 9.55
N CYS A 157 -6.76 -3.21 10.31
CA CYS A 157 -6.31 -3.10 11.68
C CYS A 157 -5.04 -3.93 11.89
N LYS A 158 -4.28 -3.60 12.93
CA LYS A 158 -3.12 -4.34 13.41
C LYS A 158 -3.16 -4.39 14.93
N VAL A 159 -2.65 -5.47 15.52
CA VAL A 159 -2.47 -5.56 16.97
C VAL A 159 -1.08 -5.08 17.31
N ASP A 160 -0.99 -4.05 18.14
CA ASP A 160 0.28 -3.49 18.63
C ASP A 160 0.24 -3.35 20.15
N GLY A 161 1.20 -3.98 20.84
CA GLY A 161 1.27 -3.95 22.30
C GLY A 161 -0.01 -4.42 23.03
N GLY A 162 -0.87 -5.20 22.37
CA GLY A 162 -2.18 -5.63 22.88
C GLY A 162 -3.34 -4.67 22.61
N SER A 163 -3.09 -3.53 21.95
CA SER A 163 -4.11 -2.59 21.49
C SER A 163 -4.35 -2.72 19.99
N ILE A 164 -5.57 -2.41 19.53
CA ILE A 164 -5.93 -2.49 18.11
C ILE A 164 -5.76 -1.11 17.47
N ALA A 165 -4.85 -1.03 16.51
CA ALA A 165 -4.64 0.13 15.67
C ALA A 165 -5.46 -0.01 14.39
N LYS A 166 -6.21 1.04 13.99
CA LYS A 166 -6.86 1.12 12.68
C LYS A 166 -5.88 1.73 11.67
N MET A 167 -5.50 0.95 10.67
CA MET A 167 -4.52 1.29 9.63
C MET A 167 -5.11 2.09 8.48
N SER A 168 -6.27 1.66 7.98
CA SER A 168 -6.97 2.32 6.89
C SER A 168 -8.46 1.96 6.90
N ASN A 169 -9.28 2.77 6.23
CA ASN A 169 -10.59 2.32 5.80
C ASN A 169 -10.41 1.33 4.64
N ALA A 170 -11.20 0.26 4.62
CA ALA A 170 -11.31 -0.59 3.45
C ALA A 170 -12.56 -0.18 2.67
N THR A 171 -12.43 -0.04 1.35
CA THR A 171 -13.60 0.22 0.50
C THR A 171 -14.41 -1.06 0.37
N PHE A 172 -15.71 -0.94 0.58
CA PHE A 172 -16.67 -2.02 0.42
C PHE A 172 -17.26 -2.01 -0.98
N ASP A 173 -17.16 -3.15 -1.66
CA ASP A 173 -17.99 -3.45 -2.82
C ASP A 173 -18.88 -4.65 -2.46
N ASN A 174 -20.16 -4.38 -2.21
CA ASN A 174 -21.17 -5.34 -1.73
C ASN A 174 -22.22 -5.68 -2.82
N LEU A 175 -21.81 -5.62 -4.09
CA LEU A 175 -22.69 -5.75 -5.25
C LEU A 175 -23.15 -7.19 -5.56
N SER A 176 -22.75 -8.19 -4.78
CA SER A 176 -23.08 -9.62 -5.02
C SER A 176 -23.33 -10.41 -3.71
N GLU A 177 -23.38 -11.74 -3.81
CA GLU A 177 -23.40 -12.70 -2.68
C GLU A 177 -22.03 -12.84 -1.99
N THR A 178 -21.02 -12.11 -2.44
CA THR A 178 -19.65 -12.13 -1.89
C THR A 178 -19.29 -10.79 -1.29
N THR A 179 -18.32 -10.77 -0.37
CA THR A 179 -17.79 -9.53 0.22
C THR A 179 -16.47 -9.16 -0.41
N ARG A 180 -16.37 -7.97 -1.00
CA ARG A 180 -15.12 -7.48 -1.58
C ARG A 180 -14.58 -6.27 -0.82
N LEU A 181 -13.34 -6.40 -0.36
CA LEU A 181 -12.60 -5.43 0.44
C LEU A 181 -11.41 -4.95 -0.39
N SER A 182 -11.14 -3.64 -0.44
CA SER A 182 -9.95 -3.12 -1.11
C SER A 182 -9.27 -2.02 -0.32
N PHE A 183 -7.94 -2.05 -0.28
CA PHE A 183 -7.11 -1.07 0.40
C PHE A 183 -5.70 -1.08 -0.17
N LYS A 184 -4.97 0.04 -0.01
CA LYS A 184 -3.55 0.11 -0.33
C LYS A 184 -2.75 -0.57 0.77
N VAL A 185 -1.70 -1.30 0.39
CA VAL A 185 -0.78 -1.93 1.35
C VAL A 185 0.55 -1.18 1.29
N ILE A 186 1.03 -0.76 2.45
CA ILE A 186 2.26 0.04 2.58
C ILE A 186 3.37 -0.67 3.38
N GLU A 187 3.02 -1.75 4.08
CA GLU A 187 3.96 -2.59 4.84
C GLU A 187 3.53 -4.07 4.78
N THR A 188 4.50 -4.96 5.02
CA THR A 188 4.32 -6.43 5.04
C THR A 188 5.12 -7.02 6.20
N GLY A 189 4.84 -8.27 6.57
CA GLY A 189 5.62 -9.01 7.57
C GLY A 189 4.93 -9.23 8.91
N ASP A 190 3.77 -8.61 9.12
CA ASP A 190 2.97 -8.74 10.33
C ASP A 190 1.60 -9.40 10.10
N ASP A 191 0.87 -9.63 11.20
CA ASP A 191 -0.51 -10.08 11.18
C ASP A 191 -1.44 -8.86 11.14
N TYR A 192 -2.23 -8.77 10.06
CA TYR A 192 -3.21 -7.73 9.84
C TYR A 192 -4.62 -8.29 10.01
N TYR A 193 -5.58 -7.41 10.26
CA TYR A 193 -6.96 -7.78 10.53
C TYR A 193 -7.87 -6.85 9.75
N VAL A 194 -8.85 -7.36 9.02
CA VAL A 194 -9.96 -6.53 8.56
C VAL A 194 -11.16 -6.82 9.44
N VAL A 195 -11.67 -5.79 10.12
CA VAL A 195 -12.92 -5.85 10.89
C VAL A 195 -13.98 -5.04 10.18
N ALA A 196 -15.22 -5.52 10.23
CA ALA A 196 -16.33 -4.87 9.54
C ALA A 196 -17.63 -4.92 10.32
N GLY A 197 -18.48 -3.92 10.11
CA GLY A 197 -19.78 -3.81 10.76
C GLY A 197 -20.64 -2.72 10.15
N LYS A 198 -21.71 -2.35 10.85
CA LYS A 198 -22.57 -1.21 10.53
C LYS A 198 -22.06 0.02 11.27
N THR A 199 -21.97 1.14 10.57
CA THR A 199 -21.78 2.45 11.19
C THR A 199 -23.04 2.79 11.99
N MET A 200 -22.92 2.77 13.31
CA MET A 200 -23.89 3.44 14.16
C MET A 200 -23.67 4.93 13.96
N ALA A 201 -24.68 5.66 13.45
CA ALA A 201 -24.63 7.12 13.45
C ALA A 201 -24.36 7.58 14.88
N SER A 202 -23.20 8.20 15.12
CA SER A 202 -22.82 8.68 16.45
C SER A 202 -23.76 9.83 16.82
N GLU A 203 -24.72 9.56 17.69
CA GLU A 203 -25.40 10.59 18.46
C GLU A 203 -24.33 11.30 19.33
N SER A 204 -24.13 12.57 19.04
CA SER A 204 -23.31 13.49 19.80
C SER A 204 -23.76 13.50 21.27
N ALA A 205 -22.96 12.92 22.15
CA ALA A 205 -23.08 13.11 23.59
C ALA A 205 -22.77 14.59 23.91
N GLY A 206 -23.83 15.32 24.29
CA GLY A 206 -23.74 16.72 24.68
C GLY A 206 -22.99 16.91 25.99
N ALA A 207 -22.15 17.95 26.02
CA ALA A 207 -21.81 18.68 27.22
C ALA A 207 -22.08 20.16 26.93
N GLY A 208 -23.12 20.69 27.56
CA GLY A 208 -23.42 22.12 27.53
C GLY A 208 -22.59 22.87 28.56
N ASP A 209 -22.14 24.07 28.21
CA ASP A 209 -22.24 25.24 29.07
C ASP A 209 -22.10 26.53 28.21
N THR A 210 -22.48 27.63 28.83
CA THR A 210 -23.17 28.83 28.36
C THR A 210 -22.26 30.00 27.99
N GLY A 211 -22.75 30.96 27.18
CA GLY A 211 -21.98 32.21 26.93
C GLY A 211 -22.38 33.17 25.80
N THR A 212 -23.67 33.48 25.62
CA THR A 212 -24.29 34.79 25.25
C THR A 212 -23.60 35.84 24.32
N THR A 213 -24.36 36.17 23.26
CA THR A 213 -24.60 37.45 22.52
C THR A 213 -23.62 38.07 21.50
N GLY A 214 -24.18 38.34 20.32
CA GLY A 214 -23.85 39.48 19.47
C GLY A 214 -24.23 39.25 18.00
N GLY A 215 -25.45 39.58 17.59
CA GLY A 215 -25.98 39.31 16.23
C GLY A 215 -25.71 40.39 15.18
N SER A 216 -25.89 40.03 13.90
CA SER A 216 -26.56 40.87 12.88
C SER A 216 -26.82 40.08 11.59
N THR A 217 -28.07 40.15 11.15
CA THR A 217 -28.72 39.80 9.87
C THR A 217 -27.90 40.27 8.64
N THR A 218 -27.90 39.65 7.45
CA THR A 218 -28.96 39.73 6.41
C THR A 218 -28.67 38.78 5.22
N THR A 219 -29.73 38.11 4.71
CA THR A 219 -30.07 37.77 3.28
C THR A 219 -28.97 37.25 2.34
N GLY A 220 -29.08 36.16 1.59
CA GLY A 220 -30.27 35.48 1.02
C GLY A 220 -30.14 35.42 -0.52
N GLU A 221 -30.03 34.20 -1.06
CA GLU A 221 -30.32 33.77 -2.46
C GLU A 221 -29.39 34.25 -3.60
N GLY A 222 -28.90 33.41 -4.52
CA GLY A 222 -29.07 31.98 -4.75
C GLY A 222 -28.35 31.52 -6.03
N ALA A 223 -28.38 30.19 -6.24
CA ALA A 223 -28.11 29.42 -7.47
C ALA A 223 -26.67 29.45 -8.05
N THR A 224 -26.05 28.37 -8.54
CA THR A 224 -26.42 26.95 -8.73
C THR A 224 -25.15 26.21 -9.14
N GLY A 225 -24.97 24.98 -8.65
CA GLY A 225 -24.32 23.89 -9.37
C GLY A 225 -22.80 23.93 -9.54
N ASN A 226 -22.09 23.23 -8.65
CA ASN A 226 -21.14 22.21 -9.10
C ASN A 226 -20.98 21.15 -8.00
N SER A 227 -21.47 19.93 -8.25
CA SER A 227 -20.99 18.75 -7.52
C SER A 227 -19.56 18.50 -7.99
N ALA A 228 -18.59 19.16 -7.35
CA ALA A 228 -17.18 18.86 -7.54
C ALA A 228 -16.80 17.77 -6.54
N THR A 229 -16.45 16.59 -7.03
CA THR A 229 -15.60 15.66 -6.29
C THR A 229 -14.36 16.45 -5.84
N GLY A 230 -14.24 16.69 -4.53
CA GLY A 230 -13.17 17.54 -3.99
C GLY A 230 -11.79 17.01 -4.32
N ASN A 231 -10.81 17.92 -4.42
CA ASN A 231 -9.40 17.55 -4.48
C ASN A 231 -9.01 16.90 -3.14
N VAL A 232 -8.61 15.64 -3.16
CA VAL A 232 -8.26 14.83 -1.99
C VAL A 232 -6.87 14.25 -2.16
N CYS A 233 -6.08 14.25 -1.09
CA CYS A 233 -4.82 13.52 -0.97
C CYS A 233 -4.86 12.64 0.27
N THR A 234 -3.95 11.70 0.41
CA THR A 234 -3.78 10.90 1.63
C THR A 234 -2.54 11.41 2.37
N VAL A 235 -2.63 11.62 3.68
CA VAL A 235 -1.52 12.09 4.52
C VAL A 235 -1.29 11.15 5.70
N SER A 236 -0.04 10.84 6.01
CA SER A 236 0.35 10.07 7.19
C SER A 236 1.58 10.65 7.89
N ILE A 237 1.74 10.39 9.19
CA ILE A 237 2.87 10.82 10.02
C ILE A 237 3.32 9.64 10.90
N ASN A 238 4.55 9.17 10.68
CA ASN A 238 5.10 7.97 11.30
C ASN A 238 6.51 8.23 11.88
N CYS A 239 6.79 7.70 13.05
CA CYS A 239 8.07 7.74 13.73
C CYS A 239 8.53 6.36 14.23
N ALA A 240 8.13 5.29 13.54
CA ALA A 240 8.40 3.91 13.97
C ALA A 240 9.89 3.59 14.12
N THR A 241 10.77 4.22 13.34
CA THR A 241 12.23 4.06 13.48
C THR A 241 12.75 4.41 14.87
N LEU A 242 12.08 5.30 15.61
CA LEU A 242 12.45 5.63 16.98
C LEU A 242 12.20 4.48 17.96
N LEU A 243 11.33 3.51 17.63
CA LEU A 243 11.04 2.38 18.52
C LEU A 243 12.28 1.51 18.74
N ASP A 244 13.13 1.37 17.72
CA ASP A 244 14.42 0.68 17.80
C ASP A 244 15.54 1.54 18.39
N HIS A 245 15.25 2.81 18.69
CA HIS A 245 16.21 3.84 19.11
C HIS A 245 15.72 4.66 20.32
N MET A 246 14.80 4.10 21.11
CA MET A 246 14.23 4.75 22.30
C MET A 246 15.30 5.12 23.34
N ASP A 247 16.45 4.43 23.33
CA ASP A 247 17.61 4.70 24.19
C ASP A 247 18.31 6.03 23.87
N ARG A 248 18.11 6.57 22.66
CA ARG A 248 18.71 7.83 22.20
C ARG A 248 17.86 9.06 22.52
N LEU A 249 16.58 8.85 22.81
CA LEU A 249 15.63 9.94 23.02
C LEU A 249 16.01 10.80 24.23
N PRO A 250 15.91 12.13 24.12
CA PRO A 250 16.02 13.02 25.27
C PRO A 250 15.00 12.68 26.36
N SER A 251 15.40 12.90 27.62
CA SER A 251 14.54 12.65 28.78
C SER A 251 13.19 13.37 28.64
N GLY A 252 12.10 12.63 28.83
CA GLY A 252 10.73 13.14 28.73
C GLY A 252 10.11 13.03 27.34
N LYS A 253 10.86 12.64 26.30
CA LYS A 253 10.30 12.51 24.94
C LYS A 253 9.67 11.17 24.61
N ALA A 254 9.97 10.12 25.38
CA ALA A 254 9.41 8.78 25.17
C ALA A 254 7.87 8.75 25.12
N GLY A 255 7.18 9.63 25.86
CA GLY A 255 5.72 9.71 25.85
C GLY A 255 5.12 10.24 24.54
N PHE A 256 5.94 10.80 23.65
CA PHE A 256 5.53 11.31 22.34
C PHE A 256 5.81 10.34 21.19
N VAL A 257 6.42 9.19 21.46
CA VAL A 257 6.56 8.10 20.48
C VAL A 257 5.43 7.11 20.72
N PRO A 258 4.41 7.06 19.85
CA PRO A 258 3.37 6.04 19.94
C PRO A 258 4.02 4.66 19.82
N ALA A 259 3.48 3.65 20.51
CA ALA A 259 4.06 2.30 20.51
C ALA A 259 4.18 1.67 19.10
N ASN A 260 3.32 2.09 18.16
CA ASN A 260 3.34 1.68 16.75
C ASN A 260 4.04 2.67 15.82
N GLY A 261 4.58 3.76 16.38
CA GLY A 261 5.18 4.86 15.62
C GLY A 261 4.18 5.73 14.86
N TRP A 262 2.88 5.44 14.81
CA TRP A 262 1.93 6.27 14.06
C TRP A 262 1.42 7.44 14.91
N ILE A 263 1.86 8.64 14.55
CA ILE A 263 1.34 9.91 15.09
C ILE A 263 0.03 10.27 14.37
N LEU A 264 -0.01 10.03 13.06
CA LEU A 264 -1.20 10.15 12.24
C LEU A 264 -1.23 9.00 11.23
N TYR A 265 -2.28 8.20 11.28
CA TYR A 265 -2.53 7.17 10.28
C TYR A 265 -2.86 7.78 8.90
N PRO A 266 -2.61 7.05 7.80
CA PRO A 266 -3.03 7.48 6.47
C PRO A 266 -4.49 7.91 6.42
N SER A 267 -4.71 9.21 6.25
CA SER A 267 -6.02 9.85 6.30
C SER A 267 -6.28 10.64 5.02
N GLU A 268 -7.50 10.58 4.51
CA GLU A 268 -7.90 11.42 3.37
C GLU A 268 -8.10 12.86 3.82
N VAL A 269 -7.45 13.77 3.11
CA VAL A 269 -7.42 15.21 3.41
C VAL A 269 -7.79 15.97 2.15
N ALA A 270 -8.85 16.76 2.25
CA ALA A 270 -9.21 17.71 1.19
C ALA A 270 -8.16 18.83 1.13
N PHE A 271 -7.80 19.25 -0.08
CA PHE A 271 -6.86 20.34 -0.30
C PHE A 271 -7.36 21.32 -1.36
N LYS A 272 -6.83 22.55 -1.34
CA LYS A 272 -7.14 23.57 -2.34
C LYS A 272 -6.11 23.51 -3.45
N GLU A 273 -6.51 23.82 -4.67
CA GLU A 273 -5.56 23.96 -5.77
C GLU A 273 -4.48 24.98 -5.40
N GLY A 274 -3.21 24.58 -5.54
CA GLY A 274 -2.06 25.36 -5.11
C GLY A 274 -1.54 25.07 -3.71
N ASP A 275 -2.28 24.32 -2.86
CA ASP A 275 -1.76 23.88 -1.55
C ASP A 275 -0.47 23.08 -1.75
N THR A 276 0.54 23.38 -0.93
CA THR A 276 1.81 22.65 -0.88
C THR A 276 1.76 21.52 0.14
N VAL A 277 2.75 20.61 0.10
CA VAL A 277 2.87 19.57 1.14
C VAL A 277 2.99 20.17 2.54
N HIS A 278 3.67 21.33 2.68
CA HIS A 278 3.74 22.05 3.95
C HIS A 278 2.38 22.59 4.40
N ASP A 279 1.59 23.18 3.50
CA ASP A 279 0.25 23.71 3.83
C ASP A 279 -0.68 22.59 4.31
N VAL A 280 -0.62 21.45 3.61
CA VAL A 280 -1.39 20.25 3.98
C VAL A 280 -0.94 19.72 5.34
N LEU A 281 0.37 19.57 5.59
CA LEU A 281 0.89 19.14 6.90
C LEU A 281 0.44 20.09 8.01
N GLN A 282 0.59 21.39 7.84
CA GLN A 282 0.23 22.38 8.85
C GLN A 282 -1.26 22.32 9.19
N ARG A 283 -2.12 22.20 8.18
CA ARG A 283 -3.57 22.05 8.38
C ARG A 283 -3.89 20.77 9.15
N VAL A 284 -3.34 19.65 8.70
CA VAL A 284 -3.57 18.33 9.30
C VAL A 284 -3.12 18.28 10.75
N CYS A 285 -1.92 18.79 11.06
CA CYS A 285 -1.42 18.83 12.43
C CYS A 285 -2.31 19.71 13.32
N ARG A 286 -2.72 20.89 12.84
CA ARG A 286 -3.62 21.78 13.58
C ARG A 286 -5.00 21.16 13.84
N GLU A 287 -5.55 20.45 12.86
CA GLU A 287 -6.89 19.83 12.97
C GLU A 287 -6.90 18.59 13.87
N ASN A 288 -5.75 17.98 14.12
CA ASN A 288 -5.60 16.78 14.96
C ASN A 288 -4.90 17.10 16.30
N ASP A 289 -4.73 18.37 16.66
CA ASP A 289 -4.01 18.82 17.87
C ASP A 289 -2.58 18.24 17.98
N ILE A 290 -1.93 18.02 16.84
CA ILE A 290 -0.55 17.55 16.75
C ILE A 290 0.38 18.76 16.70
N HIS A 291 1.31 18.82 17.64
CA HIS A 291 2.37 19.84 17.63
C HIS A 291 3.17 19.77 16.33
N MET A 292 3.44 20.91 15.70
CA MET A 292 4.33 20.99 14.54
C MET A 292 5.10 22.30 14.57
N GLU A 293 6.42 22.20 14.40
CA GLU A 293 7.31 23.34 14.29
C GLU A 293 8.09 23.29 12.98
N SER A 294 8.16 24.43 12.32
CA SER A 294 8.92 24.61 11.09
C SER A 294 9.49 26.02 11.03
N SER A 295 10.69 26.16 10.49
CA SER A 295 11.30 27.46 10.19
C SER A 295 11.45 27.65 8.68
N PHE A 296 11.38 28.90 8.23
CA PHE A 296 11.64 29.20 6.82
C PHE A 296 13.14 29.28 6.60
N THR A 297 13.67 28.51 5.64
CA THR A 297 15.10 28.53 5.30
C THR A 297 15.31 29.32 4.00
N PRO A 298 15.85 30.56 4.05
CA PRO A 298 15.99 31.40 2.86
C PRO A 298 16.86 30.78 1.76
N ALA A 299 17.87 29.98 2.14
CA ALA A 299 18.78 29.33 1.20
C ALA A 299 18.08 28.29 0.30
N TYR A 300 17.00 27.69 0.77
CA TYR A 300 16.21 26.67 0.04
C TYR A 300 14.83 27.17 -0.37
N ASN A 301 14.48 28.41 -0.03
CA ASN A 301 13.17 29.02 -0.27
C ASN A 301 11.99 28.09 0.10
N SER A 302 12.12 27.38 1.22
CA SER A 302 11.14 26.42 1.71
C SER A 302 11.12 26.38 3.24
N ALA A 303 10.00 25.94 3.79
CA ALA A 303 9.94 25.53 5.18
C ALA A 303 10.78 24.26 5.41
N TYR A 304 11.52 24.26 6.51
CA TYR A 304 12.18 23.11 7.11
C TYR A 304 11.35 22.69 8.33
N VAL A 305 10.85 21.46 8.33
CA VAL A 305 10.05 20.92 9.44
C VAL A 305 11.00 20.37 10.50
N GLU A 306 11.10 21.11 11.60
CA GLU A 306 12.05 20.83 12.68
C GLU A 306 11.50 19.77 13.64
N GLY A 307 10.18 19.74 13.84
CA GLY A 307 9.54 18.78 14.72
C GLY A 307 8.06 18.57 14.46
N ILE A 308 7.59 17.35 14.75
CA ILE A 308 6.20 16.93 14.71
C ILE A 308 5.94 16.08 15.96
N ASN A 309 4.82 16.31 16.63
CA ASN A 309 4.44 15.66 17.88
C ASN A 309 5.52 15.75 18.97
N GLN A 310 6.18 16.90 19.12
CA GLN A 310 7.29 17.11 20.08
C GLN A 310 8.55 16.25 19.84
N LEU A 311 8.60 15.53 18.71
CA LEU A 311 9.79 14.83 18.24
C LEU A 311 10.46 15.72 17.20
N TYR A 312 11.70 16.09 17.46
CA TYR A 312 12.48 17.05 16.69
C TYR A 312 13.61 16.35 15.95
N GLU A 313 14.17 17.01 14.95
CA GLU A 313 15.48 16.61 14.43
C GLU A 313 16.48 16.37 15.57
N LYS A 314 17.36 15.39 15.37
CA LYS A 314 18.39 14.94 16.31
C LYS A 314 17.94 14.22 17.58
N ASP A 315 16.64 14.11 17.86
CA ASP A 315 16.16 13.34 19.04
C ASP A 315 16.48 11.83 18.96
N GLY A 316 16.53 11.25 17.75
CA GLY A 316 16.95 9.87 17.49
C GLY A 316 18.46 9.70 17.23
N GLY A 317 19.25 10.76 17.41
CA GLY A 317 20.68 10.82 17.12
C GLY A 317 21.04 11.86 16.04
N GLU A 318 22.32 12.19 15.87
CA GLU A 318 22.77 13.32 15.01
C GLU A 318 22.29 13.27 13.54
N LEU A 319 21.93 12.08 13.06
CA LEU A 319 21.47 11.78 11.70
C LEU A 319 19.94 11.73 11.58
N SER A 320 19.22 12.06 12.65
CA SER A 320 17.78 11.86 12.75
C SER A 320 16.98 13.12 12.42
N GLY A 321 15.76 12.93 11.90
CA GLY A 321 14.85 14.03 11.60
C GLY A 321 13.65 13.63 10.76
N TRP A 322 12.82 14.61 10.42
CA TRP A 322 11.62 14.42 9.61
C TRP A 322 11.92 14.49 8.11
N MET A 323 11.46 13.48 7.39
CA MET A 323 11.47 13.43 5.93
C MET A 323 10.05 13.28 5.41
N TYR A 324 9.81 13.75 4.20
CA TYR A 324 8.54 13.50 3.51
C TYR A 324 8.80 12.77 2.20
N ASN A 325 7.87 11.90 1.83
CA ASN A 325 7.79 11.35 0.48
C ASN A 325 6.38 11.57 -0.08
N VAL A 326 6.31 11.67 -1.41
CA VAL A 326 5.05 11.74 -2.14
C VAL A 326 5.01 10.57 -3.12
N ASN A 327 4.00 9.72 -2.99
CA ASN A 327 3.85 8.48 -3.77
C ASN A 327 5.10 7.57 -3.70
N GLY A 328 5.74 7.49 -2.53
CA GLY A 328 6.95 6.68 -2.30
C GLY A 328 8.25 7.31 -2.78
N TRP A 329 8.22 8.49 -3.40
CA TRP A 329 9.41 9.24 -3.81
C TRP A 329 9.76 10.31 -2.77
N PHE A 330 11.01 10.31 -2.28
CA PHE A 330 11.57 11.34 -1.41
C PHE A 330 12.08 12.53 -2.24
N PRO A 331 11.42 13.69 -2.23
CA PRO A 331 11.88 14.83 -3.02
C PRO A 331 13.16 15.41 -2.43
N ASN A 332 14.10 15.79 -3.29
CA ASN A 332 15.36 16.45 -2.92
C ASN A 332 15.21 17.97 -2.72
N TYR A 333 13.98 18.44 -2.48
CA TYR A 333 13.64 19.83 -2.25
C TYR A 333 12.56 19.95 -1.18
N GLY A 334 12.38 21.15 -0.63
CA GLY A 334 11.55 21.31 0.55
C GLY A 334 10.04 21.23 0.29
N CYS A 335 9.30 20.82 1.31
CA CYS A 335 7.86 20.56 1.26
C CYS A 335 6.97 21.76 0.85
N SER A 336 7.48 23.00 0.94
CA SER A 336 6.77 24.20 0.45
C SER A 336 6.85 24.36 -1.08
N GLN A 337 7.66 23.56 -1.77
CA GLN A 337 7.83 23.65 -3.22
C GLN A 337 7.05 22.57 -3.98
N TYR A 338 6.61 21.52 -3.30
CA TYR A 338 5.75 20.50 -3.91
C TYR A 338 4.28 20.93 -3.81
N THR A 339 3.66 21.24 -4.95
CA THR A 339 2.20 21.47 -5.04
C THR A 339 1.46 20.14 -5.11
N VAL A 340 0.53 19.93 -4.19
CA VAL A 340 -0.22 18.69 -4.03
C VAL A 340 -1.16 18.46 -5.23
N LYS A 341 -1.23 17.21 -5.68
CA LYS A 341 -2.14 16.77 -6.75
C LYS A 341 -3.19 15.83 -6.20
N ASN A 342 -4.32 15.78 -6.89
CA ASN A 342 -5.42 14.92 -6.50
C ASN A 342 -4.97 13.45 -6.54
N GLY A 343 -5.18 12.72 -5.45
CA GLY A 343 -4.76 11.33 -5.27
C GLY A 343 -3.33 11.13 -4.75
N ASP A 344 -2.56 12.20 -4.51
CA ASP A 344 -1.21 12.08 -3.94
C ASP A 344 -1.26 11.42 -2.56
N VAL A 345 -0.28 10.55 -2.30
CA VAL A 345 -0.04 9.95 -0.99
C VAL A 345 1.21 10.58 -0.39
N ILE A 346 1.03 11.40 0.62
CA ILE A 346 2.08 12.15 1.32
C ILE A 346 2.37 11.44 2.64
N ASN A 347 3.61 11.00 2.84
CA ASN A 347 4.02 10.38 4.10
C ASN A 347 5.11 11.23 4.75
N TRP A 348 4.92 11.56 6.02
CA TRP A 348 5.95 12.11 6.88
C TRP A 348 6.52 10.98 7.73
N VAL A 349 7.82 10.77 7.64
CA VAL A 349 8.53 9.68 8.33
C VAL A 349 9.69 10.26 9.13
N TYR A 350 9.87 9.77 10.35
CA TYR A 350 11.06 10.07 11.15
C TYR A 350 12.16 9.09 10.75
N THR A 351 13.32 9.59 10.34
CA THR A 351 14.53 8.79 10.11
C THR A 351 15.46 8.89 11.32
N CYS A 352 16.18 7.83 11.61
CA CYS A 352 17.34 7.80 12.50
C CYS A 352 18.68 7.57 11.76
N ASP A 353 18.66 7.36 10.44
CA ASP A 353 19.85 7.07 9.60
C ASP A 353 19.82 7.81 8.24
N LEU A 354 19.62 9.14 8.24
CA LEU A 354 19.59 10.01 7.04
C LEU A 354 18.71 9.50 5.87
N GLY A 355 17.60 8.83 6.18
CA GLY A 355 16.64 8.34 5.20
C GLY A 355 16.80 6.87 4.83
N LYS A 356 17.95 6.25 5.13
CA LYS A 356 18.24 4.86 4.75
C LYS A 356 17.31 3.85 5.43
N ASP A 357 16.94 4.11 6.67
CA ASP A 357 16.03 3.30 7.49
C ASP A 357 14.55 3.50 7.14
N VAL A 358 14.23 4.49 6.30
CA VAL A 358 12.87 4.78 5.82
C VAL A 358 12.73 4.64 4.29
N GLY A 359 13.75 4.08 3.63
CA GLY A 359 13.71 3.74 2.20
C GLY A 359 14.16 4.83 1.23
N ASP A 360 14.79 5.92 1.71
CA ASP A 360 15.44 6.89 0.83
C ASP A 360 16.81 6.36 0.37
N ASN A 361 17.00 6.31 -0.95
CA ASN A 361 18.23 5.88 -1.61
C ASN A 361 18.96 7.04 -2.31
N SER A 362 18.54 8.29 -2.12
CA SER A 362 19.08 9.47 -2.82
C SER A 362 20.55 9.79 -2.48
N MET A 363 21.09 9.21 -1.41
CA MET A 363 22.43 9.46 -0.88
C MET A 363 23.47 8.41 -1.29
N TRP A 364 23.11 7.44 -2.15
CA TRP A 364 23.97 6.30 -2.53
C TRP A 364 24.10 6.13 -4.05
#